data_AF-A0A2C0ZZP6-F1
#
_entry.id   AF-A0A2C0ZZP6-F1
#
_cell.length_a   1.000
_cell.length_b   1.000
_cell.length_c   1.000
_cell.angle_alpha   90.00
_cell.angle_beta   90.00
_cell.angle_gamma   90.00
#
_symmetry.space_group_name_H-M   'P 1'
#
loop_
_entity.id
_entity.type
_entity.pdbx_description
1 polymer ?
#
loop_
_entity_poly.entity_id
_entity_poly.type
_entity_poly.pdbx_seq_one_letter_code
_entity_poly.pdbx_strand_id
1 'polypeptide(L)'
;MSEEKGFNLFKIALSAIVCSLLVFGLILTGIKVNVKADSNEKYNYNRVLSSFDDQGAQGLVKQYIQFLQDPTYNPGIANKSTYMPNLKNAATFVNSDFNIKPSIFASLRSVNTSVLDKTRNFLWVGTDKGVTMTNLKSKKIKSYTKADGSLLDDKVLLLINDGHEGVYAITETGVSHLIHK
;
A
#
# COMPACT_ATOMS: atom_id res chain seq x y z
N MET A 1 -9.99 -60.82 25.04
CA MET A 1 -8.60 -60.61 24.59
C MET A 1 -8.56 -59.25 23.92
N SER A 2 -8.31 -58.20 24.69
CA SER A 2 -8.34 -56.80 24.27
C SER A 2 -6.91 -56.26 24.20
N GLU A 3 -6.50 -55.80 23.02
CA GLU A 3 -5.23 -55.10 22.80
C GLU A 3 -5.26 -53.70 23.42
N GLU A 4 -4.36 -53.45 24.38
CA GLU A 4 -4.03 -52.09 24.81
C GLU A 4 -3.04 -51.45 23.83
N LYS A 5 -3.43 -50.30 23.26
CA LYS A 5 -2.56 -49.43 22.45
C LYS A 5 -1.55 -48.73 23.35
N GLY A 6 -0.32 -49.25 23.38
CA GLY A 6 0.83 -48.57 23.98
C GLY A 6 1.10 -47.22 23.31
N PHE A 7 0.80 -46.14 24.04
CA PHE A 7 1.04 -44.75 23.66
C PHE A 7 2.55 -44.47 23.64
N ASN A 8 3.10 -44.19 22.46
CA ASN A 8 4.54 -44.23 22.19
C ASN A 8 5.23 -42.92 22.64
N LEU A 9 5.46 -42.76 23.95
CA LEU A 9 6.16 -41.61 24.56
C LEU A 9 7.53 -41.33 23.92
N PHE A 10 8.20 -42.38 23.41
CA PHE A 10 9.50 -42.27 22.73
C PHE A 10 9.45 -41.42 21.45
N LYS A 11 8.34 -41.44 20.70
CA LYS A 11 8.22 -40.64 19.46
C LYS A 11 8.06 -39.14 19.74
N ILE A 12 7.41 -38.78 20.85
CA ILE A 12 7.20 -37.39 21.26
C ILE A 12 8.50 -36.80 21.84
N ALA A 13 9.22 -37.59 22.65
CA ALA A 13 10.51 -37.18 23.18
C ALA A 13 11.56 -36.97 22.07
N LEU A 14 11.60 -37.86 21.07
CA LEU A 14 12.51 -37.72 19.92
C LEU A 14 12.17 -36.50 19.06
N SER A 15 10.88 -36.19 18.86
CA SER A 15 10.43 -34.99 18.13
C SER A 15 10.81 -33.68 18.83
N ALA A 16 10.71 -33.63 20.17
CA ALA A 16 11.04 -32.42 20.93
C ALA A 16 12.56 -32.15 20.93
N ILE A 17 13.37 -33.21 21.01
CA ILE A 17 14.84 -33.11 20.96
C ILE A 17 15.33 -32.71 19.56
N VAL A 18 14.70 -33.23 18.49
CA VAL A 18 15.02 -32.84 17.11
C VAL A 18 14.66 -31.38 16.82
N CYS A 19 13.51 -30.89 17.31
CA CYS A 19 13.13 -29.48 17.16
C CYS A 19 14.06 -28.52 17.93
N SER A 20 14.49 -28.89 19.14
CA SER A 20 15.38 -28.04 19.95
C SER A 20 16.82 -28.00 19.40
N LEU A 21 17.32 -29.10 18.81
CA LEU A 21 18.62 -29.13 18.12
C LEU A 21 18.61 -28.36 16.80
N LEU A 22 17.51 -28.38 16.04
CA LEU A 22 17.36 -27.57 14.82
C LEU A 22 17.36 -26.07 15.11
N VAL A 23 16.66 -25.64 16.16
CA VAL A 23 16.62 -24.22 16.58
C VAL A 23 17.98 -23.77 17.10
N PHE A 24 18.70 -24.59 17.87
CA PHE A 24 20.05 -24.27 18.33
C PHE A 24 21.10 -24.26 17.21
N GLY A 25 21.00 -25.16 16.23
CA GLY A 25 21.88 -25.19 15.05
C GLY A 25 21.75 -23.96 14.15
N LEU A 26 20.56 -23.38 14.04
CA LEU A 26 20.31 -22.12 13.32
C LEU A 26 20.92 -20.90 14.04
N ILE A 27 20.96 -20.90 15.38
CA ILE A 27 21.57 -19.83 16.18
C ILE A 27 23.10 -19.85 16.11
N LEU A 28 23.72 -21.03 15.99
CA LEU A 28 25.18 -21.22 15.90
C LEU A 28 25.76 -20.99 14.50
N THR A 29 24.97 -21.12 13.44
CA THR A 29 25.42 -20.94 12.04
C THR A 29 25.31 -19.51 11.53
N GLY A 30 24.82 -18.57 12.35
CA GLY A 30 24.63 -17.18 11.94
C GLY A 30 23.59 -16.99 10.82
N ILE A 31 22.79 -18.03 10.52
CA ILE A 31 21.67 -17.92 9.60
C ILE A 31 20.62 -17.07 10.30
N LYS A 32 20.63 -15.77 10.01
CA LYS A 32 19.50 -14.89 10.28
C LYS A 32 18.30 -15.47 9.55
N VAL A 33 17.40 -16.15 10.27
CA VAL A 33 16.03 -16.37 9.79
C VAL A 33 15.42 -14.98 9.70
N ASN A 34 15.49 -14.41 8.51
CA ASN A 34 14.83 -13.16 8.19
C ASN A 34 13.33 -13.50 8.13
N VAL A 35 12.68 -13.51 9.29
CA VAL A 35 11.23 -13.40 9.34
C VAL A 35 10.95 -12.07 8.67
N LYS A 36 10.54 -12.10 7.39
CA LYS A 36 10.05 -10.91 6.69
C LYS A 36 8.87 -10.41 7.50
N ALA A 37 9.13 -9.49 8.41
CA ALA A 37 8.10 -8.66 9.00
C ALA A 37 7.34 -8.07 7.83
N ASP A 38 6.04 -8.31 7.84
CA ASP A 38 5.11 -8.04 6.76
C ASP A 38 4.90 -6.52 6.63
N SER A 39 5.96 -5.83 6.24
CA SER A 39 6.04 -4.38 6.22
C SER A 39 5.70 -3.88 4.83
N ASN A 40 4.63 -3.09 4.76
CA ASN A 40 4.33 -2.31 3.57
C ASN A 40 5.57 -1.47 3.22
N GLU A 41 6.01 -1.53 1.97
CA GLU A 41 7.16 -0.75 1.53
C GLU A 41 6.79 0.74 1.51
N LYS A 42 7.70 1.60 1.98
CA LYS A 42 7.47 3.03 2.18
C LYS A 42 8.59 3.84 1.56
N TYR A 43 8.23 4.89 0.83
CA TYR A 43 9.15 5.70 0.06
C TYR A 43 8.82 7.18 0.25
N ASN A 44 9.82 7.99 0.58
CA ASN A 44 9.66 9.45 0.42
C ASN A 44 9.69 9.81 -1.08
N TYR A 45 9.29 11.04 -1.42
CA TYR A 45 9.20 11.48 -2.81
C TYR A 45 10.52 11.37 -3.58
N ASN A 46 11.66 11.70 -2.97
CA ASN A 46 12.96 11.58 -3.64
C ASN A 46 13.30 10.12 -4.01
N ARG A 47 12.94 9.16 -3.14
CA ARG A 47 13.11 7.74 -3.44
C ARG A 47 12.18 7.30 -4.57
N VAL A 48 10.91 7.70 -4.54
CA VAL A 48 9.97 7.45 -5.65
C VAL A 48 10.56 7.94 -6.97
N LEU A 49 10.97 9.20 -7.06
CA LEU A 49 11.49 9.77 -8.31
C LEU A 49 12.75 9.09 -8.83
N SER A 50 13.61 8.59 -7.93
CA SER A 50 14.88 7.96 -8.31
C SER A 50 14.79 6.45 -8.56
N SER A 51 13.80 5.74 -8.00
CA SER A 51 13.77 4.27 -8.05
C SER A 51 12.53 3.64 -8.68
N PHE A 52 11.44 4.39 -8.86
CA PHE A 52 10.25 3.85 -9.52
C PHE A 52 10.45 3.79 -11.04
N ASP A 53 9.84 2.79 -11.68
CA ASP A 53 9.75 2.71 -13.14
C ASP A 53 9.00 3.93 -13.71
N ASP A 54 9.35 4.34 -14.92
CA ASP A 54 8.70 5.46 -15.62
C ASP A 54 7.35 5.08 -16.24
N GLN A 55 7.03 3.79 -16.28
CA GLN A 55 5.83 3.21 -16.88
C GLN A 55 4.93 2.53 -15.84
N GLY A 56 3.71 2.21 -16.28
CA GLY A 56 2.72 1.51 -15.46
C GLY A 56 2.32 2.27 -14.20
N ALA A 57 1.91 1.53 -13.16
CA ALA A 57 1.44 2.12 -11.91
C ALA A 57 2.52 2.99 -11.23
N GLN A 58 3.78 2.54 -11.26
CA GLN A 58 4.90 3.30 -10.71
C GLN A 58 5.16 4.60 -11.47
N GLY A 59 5.09 4.58 -12.81
CA GLY A 59 5.19 5.77 -13.64
C GLY A 59 4.09 6.80 -13.33
N LEU A 60 2.86 6.34 -13.12
CA LEU A 60 1.75 7.20 -12.70
C LEU A 60 1.99 7.82 -11.32
N VAL A 61 2.55 7.05 -10.37
CA VAL A 61 2.96 7.60 -9.06
C VAL A 61 4.02 8.69 -9.25
N LYS A 62 5.08 8.44 -10.05
CA LYS A 62 6.13 9.43 -10.31
C LYS A 62 5.56 10.72 -10.90
N GLN A 63 4.71 10.62 -11.92
CA GLN A 63 4.09 11.78 -12.56
C GLN A 63 3.28 12.60 -11.56
N TYR A 64 2.52 11.96 -10.66
CA TYR A 64 1.77 12.67 -9.63
C TYR A 64 2.69 13.34 -8.60
N ILE A 65 3.78 12.69 -8.19
CA ILE A 65 4.77 13.32 -7.28
C ILE A 65 5.45 14.53 -7.93
N GLN A 66 5.84 14.42 -9.21
CA GLN A 66 6.40 15.55 -9.95
C GLN A 66 5.40 16.72 -10.01
N PHE A 67 4.11 16.43 -10.21
CA PHE A 67 3.06 17.45 -10.17
C PHE A 67 2.97 18.16 -8.81
N LEU A 68 2.96 17.41 -7.70
CA LEU A 68 2.92 18.01 -6.36
C LEU A 68 4.12 18.91 -6.07
N GLN A 69 5.25 18.68 -6.74
CA GLN A 69 6.47 19.46 -6.59
C GLN A 69 6.66 20.52 -7.69
N ASP A 70 5.72 20.66 -8.63
CA ASP A 70 5.77 21.70 -9.65
C ASP A 70 5.67 23.07 -8.96
N PRO A 71 6.66 23.96 -9.12
CA PRO A 71 6.68 25.26 -8.44
C PRO A 71 5.51 26.17 -8.83
N THR A 72 4.82 25.89 -9.93
CA THR A 72 3.63 26.61 -10.38
C THR A 72 2.34 26.10 -9.73
N TYR A 73 2.37 24.90 -9.12
CA TYR A 73 1.24 24.36 -8.38
C TYR A 73 1.17 24.96 -6.98
N ASN A 74 0.25 25.90 -6.79
CA ASN A 74 -0.01 26.53 -5.50
C ASN A 74 -1.50 26.42 -5.14
N PRO A 75 -1.93 25.37 -4.41
CA PRO A 75 -3.33 25.18 -4.08
C PRO A 75 -3.87 26.23 -3.09
N GLY A 76 -3.00 26.92 -2.34
CA GLY A 76 -3.38 27.92 -1.34
C GLY A 76 -3.87 29.25 -1.91
N ILE A 77 -3.58 29.55 -3.18
CA ILE A 77 -4.06 30.75 -3.88
C ILE A 77 -5.35 30.51 -4.68
N ALA A 78 -5.89 29.27 -4.68
CA ALA A 78 -7.12 28.94 -5.37
C ALA A 78 -8.32 29.64 -4.72
N ASN A 79 -8.80 30.71 -5.34
CA ASN A 79 -9.85 31.57 -4.81
C ASN A 79 -11.17 31.30 -5.56
N LYS A 80 -12.27 31.10 -4.84
CA LYS A 80 -13.56 30.54 -5.35
C LYS A 80 -14.23 31.32 -6.50
N SER A 81 -13.85 32.58 -6.70
CA SER A 81 -14.48 33.49 -7.67
C SER A 81 -13.50 34.01 -8.76
N THR A 82 -12.33 33.38 -8.92
CA THR A 82 -11.21 33.92 -9.72
C THR A 82 -11.08 33.30 -11.11
N TYR A 83 -10.81 34.15 -12.10
CA TYR A 83 -10.46 33.80 -13.48
C TYR A 83 -9.25 32.85 -13.53
N MET A 84 -9.40 31.73 -14.23
CA MET A 84 -8.34 30.75 -14.43
C MET A 84 -7.34 31.26 -15.49
N PRO A 85 -6.05 31.44 -15.15
CA PRO A 85 -5.04 31.83 -16.13
C PRO A 85 -4.79 30.70 -17.14
N ASN A 86 -4.21 31.06 -18.30
CA ASN A 86 -3.89 30.09 -19.35
C ASN A 86 -2.93 29.01 -18.81
N LEU A 87 -3.46 27.80 -18.66
CA LEU A 87 -2.76 26.64 -18.13
C LEU A 87 -1.83 26.10 -19.22
N LYS A 88 -0.63 26.69 -19.34
CA LYS A 88 0.37 26.26 -20.34
C LYS A 88 0.74 24.77 -20.20
N ASN A 89 0.63 24.24 -18.98
CA ASN A 89 0.83 22.83 -18.66
C ASN A 89 -0.46 22.01 -18.71
N ALA A 90 -1.62 22.57 -19.09
CA ALA A 90 -2.85 21.78 -19.24
C ALA A 90 -2.72 20.68 -20.29
N ALA A 91 -1.85 20.80 -21.29
CA ALA A 91 -1.55 19.69 -22.18
C ALA A 91 -0.80 18.55 -21.46
N THR A 92 0.01 18.87 -20.44
CA THR A 92 0.67 17.91 -19.54
C THR A 92 -0.31 17.36 -18.49
N PHE A 93 -1.20 18.20 -17.95
CA PHE A 93 -2.19 17.84 -16.92
C PHE A 93 -3.42 17.12 -17.46
N VAL A 94 -3.84 17.46 -18.68
CA VAL A 94 -4.80 16.76 -19.52
C VAL A 94 -4.01 16.04 -20.60
N ASN A 95 -3.02 15.26 -20.17
CA ASN A 95 -2.48 14.25 -21.04
C ASN A 95 -3.63 13.28 -21.33
N SER A 96 -4.07 13.20 -22.59
CA SER A 96 -5.08 12.23 -23.02
C SER A 96 -4.73 10.80 -22.63
N ASP A 97 -3.44 10.53 -22.48
CA ASP A 97 -2.87 9.24 -22.14
C ASP A 97 -2.73 9.05 -20.63
N PHE A 98 -2.84 10.13 -19.81
CA PHE A 98 -2.92 10.06 -18.34
C PHE A 98 -4.34 9.65 -17.92
N ASN A 99 -4.72 8.45 -18.33
CA ASN A 99 -5.96 7.81 -17.96
C ASN A 99 -5.78 7.09 -16.62
N ILE A 100 -5.66 7.86 -15.53
CA ILE A 100 -6.06 7.29 -14.24
C ILE A 100 -7.56 7.03 -14.37
N LYS A 101 -8.00 5.81 -14.11
CA LYS A 101 -9.42 5.48 -14.01
C LYS A 101 -9.82 5.70 -12.53
N PRO A 102 -10.08 6.94 -12.06
CA PRO A 102 -10.57 7.11 -10.70
C PRO A 102 -11.85 6.29 -10.58
N SER A 103 -11.97 5.58 -9.47
CA SER A 103 -13.21 4.85 -9.21
C SER A 103 -14.32 5.88 -8.99
N ILE A 104 -15.37 5.81 -9.80
CA ILE A 104 -16.54 6.70 -9.81
C ILE A 104 -17.49 6.49 -8.62
N PHE A 105 -16.98 6.11 -7.44
CA PHE A 105 -17.81 6.09 -6.24
C PHE A 105 -18.05 7.55 -5.81
N ALA A 106 -19.24 8.05 -6.16
CA ALA A 106 -19.64 9.42 -5.96
C ALA A 106 -19.36 9.89 -4.52
N SER A 107 -18.48 10.88 -4.39
CA SER A 107 -18.38 11.86 -3.29
C SER A 107 -18.93 11.36 -1.94
N LEU A 108 -18.28 10.34 -1.36
CA LEU A 108 -18.45 10.08 0.07
C LEU A 108 -17.83 11.25 0.82
N ARG A 109 -18.57 11.86 1.76
CA ARG A 109 -18.02 12.95 2.60
C ARG A 109 -16.71 12.46 3.24
N SER A 110 -15.68 13.29 3.19
CA SER A 110 -14.36 13.00 3.76
C SER A 110 -13.59 11.85 3.09
N VAL A 111 -13.91 11.52 1.83
CA VAL A 111 -13.09 10.65 0.97
C VAL A 111 -12.33 11.48 -0.03
N ASN A 112 -11.01 11.31 -0.06
CA ASN A 112 -10.12 12.02 -0.98
C ASN A 112 -9.96 11.23 -2.29
N THR A 113 -9.96 9.90 -2.20
CA THR A 113 -9.69 9.02 -3.34
C THR A 113 -10.24 7.62 -3.09
N SER A 114 -10.59 6.90 -4.15
CA SER A 114 -10.92 5.48 -4.06
C SER A 114 -10.52 4.73 -5.32
N VAL A 115 -10.12 3.47 -5.15
CA VAL A 115 -9.71 2.59 -6.25
C VAL A 115 -10.08 1.16 -5.94
N LEU A 116 -10.48 0.41 -6.96
CA LEU A 116 -10.57 -1.04 -6.89
C LEU A 116 -9.20 -1.63 -7.24
N ASP A 117 -8.80 -2.66 -6.51
CA ASP A 117 -7.67 -3.49 -6.90
C ASP A 117 -7.91 -4.16 -8.26
N LYS A 118 -6.90 -4.81 -8.84
CA LYS A 118 -7.03 -5.39 -10.19
C LYS A 118 -8.09 -6.48 -10.26
N THR A 119 -8.26 -7.23 -9.18
CA THR A 119 -9.27 -8.30 -9.11
C THR A 119 -10.68 -7.75 -8.91
N ARG A 120 -10.80 -6.46 -8.56
CA ARG A 120 -12.04 -5.78 -8.18
C ARG A 120 -12.76 -6.43 -6.99
N ASN A 121 -12.04 -7.20 -6.19
CA ASN A 121 -12.56 -7.80 -4.96
C ASN A 121 -12.37 -6.90 -3.75
N PHE A 122 -11.44 -5.95 -3.82
CA PHE A 122 -11.08 -5.05 -2.73
C PHE A 122 -11.28 -3.60 -3.15
N LEU A 123 -12.10 -2.89 -2.38
CA LEU A 123 -12.22 -1.45 -2.48
C LEU A 123 -11.27 -0.78 -1.50
N TRP A 124 -10.41 0.08 -2.02
CA TRP A 124 -9.52 0.92 -1.23
C TRP A 124 -10.04 2.35 -1.22
N VAL A 125 -10.08 2.95 -0.04
CA VAL A 125 -10.59 4.31 0.19
C VAL A 125 -9.53 5.08 0.97
N GLY A 126 -9.08 6.21 0.42
CA GLY A 126 -8.15 7.13 1.06
C GLY A 126 -8.88 8.35 1.63
N THR A 127 -8.50 8.75 2.83
CA THR A 127 -9.07 9.89 3.56
C THR A 127 -7.96 10.73 4.17
N ASP A 128 -8.32 11.80 4.88
CA ASP A 128 -7.37 12.56 5.72
C ASP A 128 -6.87 11.76 6.95
N LYS A 129 -7.40 10.55 7.19
CA LYS A 129 -7.13 9.71 8.36
C LYS A 129 -6.58 8.32 7.99
N GLY A 130 -6.02 8.19 6.79
CA GLY A 130 -5.41 6.96 6.28
C GLY A 130 -6.27 6.26 5.24
N VAL A 131 -5.98 4.96 5.06
CA VAL A 131 -6.58 4.10 4.04
C VAL A 131 -7.45 3.03 4.67
N THR A 132 -8.62 2.80 4.10
CA THR A 132 -9.50 1.67 4.43
C THR A 132 -9.61 0.74 3.24
N MET A 133 -9.32 -0.55 3.44
CA MET A 133 -9.54 -1.62 2.48
C MET A 133 -10.76 -2.44 2.89
N THR A 134 -11.69 -2.65 1.97
CA THR A 134 -12.88 -3.49 2.18
C THR A 134 -12.88 -4.64 1.19
N ASN A 135 -12.90 -5.87 1.69
CA ASN A 135 -13.22 -7.04 0.86
C ASN A 135 -14.71 -7.03 0.53
N LEU A 136 -15.06 -6.90 -0.75
CA LEU A 136 -16.44 -6.70 -1.19
C LEU A 136 -17.31 -7.96 -1.05
N LYS A 137 -16.70 -9.15 -1.02
CA LYS A 137 -17.40 -10.43 -0.84
C LYS A 137 -17.65 -10.73 0.63
N SER A 138 -16.60 -10.70 1.45
CA SER A 138 -16.68 -11.06 2.87
C SER A 138 -17.08 -9.90 3.79
N LYS A 139 -17.12 -8.66 3.25
CA LYS A 139 -17.37 -7.42 4.00
C LYS A 139 -16.35 -7.14 5.12
N LYS A 140 -15.20 -7.81 5.09
CA LYS A 140 -14.12 -7.57 6.06
C LYS A 140 -13.43 -6.25 5.72
N ILE A 141 -13.12 -5.47 6.75
CA ILE A 141 -12.50 -4.16 6.63
C ILE A 141 -11.14 -4.19 7.33
N LYS A 142 -10.13 -3.57 6.73
CA LYS A 142 -8.82 -3.32 7.33
C LYS A 142 -8.44 -1.86 7.13
N SER A 143 -7.91 -1.23 8.17
CA SER A 143 -7.43 0.14 8.12
C SER A 143 -5.90 0.16 8.15
N TYR A 144 -5.33 1.18 7.52
CA TYR A 144 -3.90 1.44 7.45
C TYR A 144 -3.68 2.91 7.80
N THR A 145 -2.78 3.17 8.75
CA THR A 145 -2.51 4.50 9.29
C THR A 145 -1.01 4.72 9.47
N LYS A 146 -0.63 5.96 9.75
CA LYS A 146 0.72 6.29 10.22
C LYS A 146 0.99 5.66 11.59
N ALA A 147 -0.01 5.67 12.46
CA ALA A 147 0.11 5.17 13.84
C ALA A 147 0.41 3.67 13.90
N ASP A 148 -0.18 2.86 13.02
CA ASP A 148 0.12 1.43 12.91
C ASP A 148 1.39 1.13 12.08
N GLY A 149 2.04 2.15 11.56
CA GLY A 149 3.27 2.05 10.78
C GLY A 149 3.07 1.64 9.32
N SER A 150 1.85 1.47 8.83
CA SER A 150 1.57 1.13 7.43
C SER A 150 1.78 2.30 6.47
N LEU A 151 1.50 3.52 6.94
CA LEU A 151 1.64 4.75 6.16
C LEU A 151 2.81 5.62 6.64
N LEU A 152 3.33 6.47 5.74
CA LEU A 152 4.23 7.57 6.12
C LEU A 152 3.46 8.77 6.68
N ASP A 153 2.24 8.99 6.17
CA ASP A 153 1.30 10.00 6.66
C ASP A 153 -0.14 9.46 6.66
N ASP A 154 -1.02 10.08 7.43
CA ASP A 154 -2.45 9.76 7.41
C ASP A 154 -3.19 10.48 6.28
N LYS A 155 -2.73 11.66 5.85
CA LYS A 155 -3.46 12.40 4.82
C LYS A 155 -3.20 11.84 3.43
N VAL A 156 -4.14 11.02 2.94
CA VAL A 156 -4.06 10.35 1.63
C VAL A 156 -4.51 11.30 0.54
N LEU A 157 -3.66 11.53 -0.45
CA LEU A 157 -3.91 12.41 -1.60
C LEU A 157 -4.44 11.62 -2.79
N LEU A 158 -3.86 10.45 -3.07
CA LEU A 158 -4.22 9.62 -4.22
C LEU A 158 -3.91 8.14 -3.94
N LEU A 159 -4.79 7.26 -4.42
CA LEU A 159 -4.54 5.83 -4.48
C LEU A 159 -4.41 5.40 -5.94
N ILE A 160 -3.35 4.64 -6.24
CA ILE A 160 -3.12 4.07 -7.57
C ILE A 160 -3.06 2.55 -7.43
N ASN A 161 -3.89 1.83 -8.18
CA ASN A 161 -3.81 0.38 -8.26
C ASN A 161 -2.43 -0.05 -8.75
N ASP A 162 -1.79 -0.99 -8.07
CA ASP A 162 -0.41 -1.42 -8.37
C ASP A 162 -0.30 -2.34 -9.60
N GLY A 163 -1.42 -2.72 -10.21
CA GLY A 163 -1.49 -3.69 -11.31
C GLY A 163 -1.56 -5.15 -10.85
N HIS A 164 -1.70 -5.39 -9.55
CA HIS A 164 -1.72 -6.68 -8.87
C HIS A 164 -2.75 -6.69 -7.71
N GLU A 165 -2.31 -7.07 -6.51
CA GLU A 165 -3.13 -7.32 -5.31
C GLU A 165 -3.03 -6.16 -4.30
N GLY A 166 -2.77 -4.94 -4.78
CA GLY A 166 -2.47 -3.82 -3.92
C GLY A 166 -2.68 -2.44 -4.52
N VAL A 167 -2.25 -1.45 -3.76
CA VAL A 167 -2.29 -0.04 -4.14
C VAL A 167 -1.02 0.68 -3.67
N TYR A 168 -0.61 1.68 -4.44
CA TYR A 168 0.24 2.75 -3.95
C TYR A 168 -0.65 3.82 -3.30
N ALA A 169 -0.45 4.05 -2.01
CA ALA A 169 -1.06 5.12 -1.26
C ALA A 169 -0.11 6.31 -1.20
N ILE A 170 -0.43 7.35 -1.97
CA ILE A 170 0.29 8.62 -1.97
C ILE A 170 -0.32 9.50 -0.89
N THR A 171 0.49 9.90 0.09
CA THR A 171 0.12 10.73 1.22
C THR A 171 0.92 12.04 1.19
N GLU A 172 0.61 13.02 2.04
CA GLU A 172 1.30 14.33 2.01
C GLU A 172 2.83 14.26 2.09
N THR A 173 3.37 13.26 2.78
CA THR A 173 4.81 13.15 3.06
C THR A 173 5.50 11.96 2.39
N GLY A 174 4.77 11.11 1.65
CA GLY A 174 5.38 9.98 0.96
C GLY A 174 4.40 9.02 0.31
N VAL A 175 4.91 7.83 -0.04
CA VAL A 175 4.15 6.77 -0.72
C VAL A 175 4.34 5.46 0.04
N SER A 176 3.24 4.76 0.29
CA SER A 176 3.23 3.38 0.82
C SER A 176 2.70 2.40 -0.22
N HIS A 177 3.35 1.25 -0.41
CA HIS A 177 2.81 0.12 -1.17
C HIS A 177 2.06 -0.82 -0.23
N LEU A 178 0.73 -0.85 -0.34
CA LEU A 178 -0.15 -1.67 0.47
C LEU A 178 -0.60 -2.89 -0.33
N ILE A 179 -0.44 -4.08 0.24
CA ILE A 179 -0.83 -5.34 -0.41
C ILE A 179 -1.88 -6.04 0.46
N HIS A 180 -2.91 -6.62 -0.17
CA HIS A 180 -3.83 -7.51 0.51
C HIS A 180 -3.32 -8.95 0.40
N LYS A 181 -3.17 -9.63 1.54
CA LYS A 181 -2.81 -11.05 1.61
C LYS A 181 -3.99 -11.87 2.10
#